data_AF-A0A109K2Q2-F1
#
_entry.id   AF-A0A109K2Q2-F1
#
_cell.length_a   1.000
_cell.length_b   1.000
_cell.length_c   1.000
_cell.angle_alpha   90.00
_cell.angle_beta   90.00
_cell.angle_gamma   90.00
#
_symmetry.space_group_name_H-M   'P 1'
#
loop_
_entity.id
_entity.type
_entity.pdbx_description
1 polymer ?
#
loop_
_entity_poly.entity_id
_entity_poly.type
_entity_poly.pdbx_seq_one_letter_code
_entity_poly.pdbx_strand_id
1 'polypeptide(L)'
;MSLRRTTLCTLLLAASTLCARGVEAEDAILPASVIFATSTGYWEDDGAAPAIQRSPSAPQTAAAVPAPAKPRHGYYKLFAVRQADRTAKIYLQQIEQSDAEPSITSTVELQELSDLKPYVTDIRPENSSGMLKEPGLFAMVYLKTDPDAESETWTVVIDEFGEVTVGKASN
;
A
#
# COMPACT_ATOMS: atom_id res chain seq x y z
N MET A 1 3.65 -57.42 26.89
CA MET A 1 4.19 -56.06 27.10
C MET A 1 4.52 -55.39 25.75
N SER A 2 3.52 -55.00 24.94
CA SER A 2 3.79 -54.33 23.65
C SER A 2 2.77 -53.23 23.31
N LEU A 3 1.53 -53.32 23.80
CA LEU A 3 0.47 -52.34 23.50
C LEU A 3 0.62 -50.95 24.15
N ARG A 4 1.44 -50.81 25.21
CA ARG A 4 1.68 -49.50 25.87
C ARG A 4 2.79 -48.67 25.20
N ARG A 5 3.60 -49.27 24.33
CA ARG A 5 4.70 -48.56 23.65
C ARG A 5 4.25 -47.85 22.38
N THR A 6 3.23 -48.37 21.69
CA THR A 6 2.71 -47.78 20.45
C THR A 6 1.86 -46.53 20.68
N THR A 7 1.23 -46.37 21.85
CA THR A 7 0.41 -45.18 22.15
C THR A 7 1.24 -43.95 22.52
N LEU A 8 2.49 -44.12 22.94
CA LEU A 8 3.36 -43.01 23.33
C LEU A 8 3.98 -42.30 22.10
N CYS A 9 4.22 -43.03 21.00
CA CYS A 9 4.80 -42.46 19.79
C CYS A 9 3.82 -41.58 19.00
N THR A 10 2.51 -41.86 19.03
CA THR A 10 1.51 -41.03 18.33
C THR A 10 1.25 -39.69 19.01
N LEU A 11 1.43 -39.59 20.34
CA LEU A 11 1.30 -38.34 21.07
C LEU A 11 2.48 -37.38 20.84
N LEU A 12 3.68 -37.89 20.56
CA LEU A 12 4.87 -37.08 20.30
C LEU A 12 4.86 -36.43 18.89
N LEU A 13 4.23 -37.06 17.89
CA LEU A 13 4.10 -36.47 16.55
C LEU A 13 2.98 -35.41 16.43
N ALA A 14 1.99 -35.43 17.33
CA ALA A 14 0.93 -34.41 17.36
C ALA A 14 1.37 -33.11 18.08
N ALA A 15 2.43 -33.16 18.89
CA ALA A 15 2.97 -31.98 19.57
C ALA A 15 3.95 -31.18 18.68
N SER A 16 4.55 -31.81 17.67
CA SER A 16 5.52 -31.16 16.77
C SER A 16 4.90 -30.21 15.74
N THR A 17 3.59 -30.26 15.50
CA THR A 17 2.92 -29.34 14.56
C THR A 17 2.55 -27.98 15.16
N LEU A 18 2.62 -27.81 16.49
CA LEU A 18 2.34 -26.53 17.15
C LEU A 18 3.59 -25.63 17.33
N CYS A 19 4.76 -26.05 16.86
CA CYS A 19 5.99 -25.25 16.88
C CYS A 19 6.47 -24.85 15.48
N ALA A 20 5.55 -24.56 14.56
CA ALA A 20 5.85 -23.57 13.52
C ALA A 20 5.88 -22.19 14.20
N ARG A 21 6.94 -21.93 14.98
CA ARG A 21 7.33 -20.55 15.29
C ARG A 21 7.66 -19.95 13.93
N GLY A 22 6.74 -19.12 13.42
CA GLY A 22 7.08 -18.21 12.33
C GLY A 22 8.40 -17.56 12.70
N VAL A 23 9.35 -17.60 11.77
CA VAL A 23 10.59 -16.84 11.89
C VAL A 23 10.15 -15.40 12.18
N GLU A 24 10.35 -14.98 13.42
CA GLU A 24 10.24 -13.59 13.80
C GLU A 24 11.35 -12.90 13.03
N ALA A 25 10.98 -12.32 11.88
CA ALA A 25 11.88 -11.52 11.08
C ALA A 25 12.27 -10.34 11.98
N GLU A 26 13.47 -10.40 12.55
CA GLU A 26 14.10 -9.29 13.28
C GLU A 26 13.89 -7.99 12.51
N ASP A 27 13.15 -7.05 13.12
CA ASP A 27 13.04 -5.62 12.83
C ASP A 27 13.34 -5.20 11.37
N ALA A 28 12.66 -5.80 10.40
CA ALA A 28 12.71 -5.29 9.04
C ALA A 28 12.01 -3.93 9.01
N ILE A 29 12.79 -2.84 8.93
CA ILE A 29 12.31 -1.44 8.83
C ILE A 29 11.21 -1.31 7.76
N LEU A 30 11.28 -2.12 6.71
CA LEU A 30 10.20 -2.33 5.74
C LEU A 30 9.93 -3.83 5.56
N PRO A 31 8.66 -4.28 5.52
CA PRO A 31 8.33 -5.66 5.22
C PRO A 31 8.90 -6.10 3.86
N ALA A 32 9.47 -7.31 3.79
CA ALA A 32 10.03 -7.87 2.55
C ALA A 32 8.99 -8.05 1.42
N SER A 33 7.69 -8.00 1.75
CA SER A 33 6.62 -8.02 0.76
C SER A 33 6.47 -6.70 -0.01
N VAL A 34 7.01 -5.58 0.50
CA VAL A 34 7.02 -4.32 -0.23
C VAL A 34 8.11 -4.37 -1.30
N ILE A 35 7.70 -4.42 -2.57
CA ILE A 35 8.62 -4.68 -3.70
C ILE A 35 8.97 -3.41 -4.49
N PHE A 36 8.10 -2.41 -4.46
CA PHE A 36 8.33 -1.07 -5.04
C PHE A 36 7.67 -0.02 -4.16
N ALA A 37 8.33 1.11 -3.99
CA ALA A 37 7.77 2.26 -3.29
C ALA A 37 8.35 3.55 -3.90
N THR A 38 7.50 4.54 -4.13
CA THR A 38 7.91 5.89 -4.51
C THR A 38 7.18 6.91 -3.64
N SER A 39 7.89 7.95 -3.23
CA SER A 39 7.32 9.12 -2.56
C SER A 39 7.34 10.28 -3.55
N THR A 40 6.18 10.88 -3.80
CA THR A 40 6.01 11.97 -4.76
C THR A 40 4.73 12.76 -4.46
N GLY A 41 4.44 13.76 -5.28
CA GLY A 41 3.26 14.58 -5.09
C GLY A 41 3.39 15.59 -3.96
N TYR A 42 2.40 16.45 -3.85
CA TYR A 42 2.22 17.40 -2.76
C TYR A 42 0.74 17.51 -2.43
N TRP A 43 0.42 17.73 -1.17
CA TRP A 43 -0.93 18.07 -0.75
C TRP A 43 -0.88 19.07 0.39
N GLU A 44 -1.90 19.90 0.47
CA GLU A 44 -2.15 20.80 1.59
C GLU A 44 -3.65 20.94 1.82
N ASP A 45 -4.06 21.07 3.08
CA ASP A 45 -5.43 21.40 3.44
C ASP A 45 -5.48 22.34 4.64
N ASP A 46 -6.65 22.94 4.86
CA ASP A 46 -6.94 23.80 6.01
C ASP A 46 -7.24 23.00 7.30
N GLY A 47 -6.98 21.69 7.28
CA GLY A 47 -7.27 20.75 8.36
C GLY A 47 -8.73 20.33 8.46
N ALA A 48 -9.61 20.80 7.56
CA ALA A 48 -11.02 20.40 7.49
C ALA A 48 -11.30 19.38 6.37
N ALA A 49 -10.39 19.22 5.41
CA ALA A 49 -10.54 18.27 4.31
C ALA A 49 -10.47 16.82 4.82
N PRO A 50 -11.37 15.92 4.38
CA PRO A 50 -11.26 14.52 4.68
C PRO A 50 -9.98 13.96 4.05
N ALA A 51 -9.40 12.94 4.69
CA ALA A 51 -8.37 12.12 4.06
C ALA A 51 -8.83 11.61 2.68
N ILE A 52 -7.88 11.35 1.77
CA ILE A 52 -8.17 10.80 0.42
C ILE A 52 -9.22 9.68 0.52
N GLN A 53 -10.39 9.95 -0.05
CA GLN A 53 -11.55 9.06 -0.02
C GLN A 53 -11.94 8.76 -1.46
N ARG A 54 -11.84 7.50 -1.91
CA ARG A 54 -12.42 7.13 -3.21
C ARG A 54 -13.95 7.13 -3.11
N SER A 55 -14.60 7.57 -4.19
CA SER A 55 -16.06 7.51 -4.42
C SER A 55 -16.66 6.12 -4.09
N PRO A 56 -17.94 6.05 -3.66
CA PRO A 56 -18.31 5.35 -2.45
C PRO A 56 -18.53 3.85 -2.66
N SER A 57 -17.74 3.03 -1.97
CA SER A 57 -18.08 1.64 -1.61
C SER A 57 -17.27 1.18 -0.40
N ALA A 58 -17.38 1.90 0.72
CA ALA A 58 -16.96 1.39 2.03
C ALA A 58 -17.81 2.05 3.13
N PRO A 59 -18.19 1.33 4.20
CA PRO A 59 -18.97 1.91 5.30
C PRO A 59 -18.14 2.97 6.03
N GLN A 60 -18.67 4.18 6.08
CA GLN A 60 -18.09 5.33 6.75
C GLN A 60 -18.29 5.18 8.26
N THR A 61 -17.20 5.11 9.03
CA THR A 61 -17.28 5.35 10.48
C THR A 61 -17.31 6.86 10.68
N ALA A 62 -18.36 7.35 11.34
CA ALA A 62 -18.56 8.77 11.59
C ALA A 62 -17.41 9.36 12.42
N ALA A 63 -16.66 10.30 11.83
CA ALA A 63 -15.68 11.10 12.55
C ALA A 63 -16.37 12.22 13.33
N ALA A 64 -15.93 12.42 14.57
CA ALA A 64 -16.40 13.48 15.46
C ALA A 64 -15.94 14.88 14.99
N VAL A 65 -16.67 15.91 15.43
CA VAL A 65 -16.50 17.34 15.10
C VAL A 65 -15.03 17.82 15.30
N PRO A 66 -14.41 18.52 14.33
CA PRO A 66 -13.03 18.97 14.49
C PRO A 66 -12.92 20.24 15.34
N ALA A 67 -11.89 20.26 16.20
CA ALA A 67 -11.30 21.45 16.78
C ALA A 67 -10.75 22.39 15.67
N PRO A 68 -10.42 23.67 15.93
CA PRO A 68 -9.83 24.54 14.91
C PRO A 68 -8.57 23.89 14.34
N ALA A 69 -8.68 23.47 13.09
CA ALA A 69 -7.68 22.63 12.46
C ALA A 69 -6.54 23.51 11.95
N LYS A 70 -5.31 23.07 12.18
CA LYS A 70 -4.13 23.75 11.65
C LYS A 70 -4.00 23.36 10.18
N PRO A 71 -3.48 24.27 9.32
CA PRO A 71 -3.10 23.89 7.97
C PRO A 71 -2.15 22.70 8.01
N ARG A 72 -2.43 21.68 7.20
CA ARG A 72 -1.61 20.47 7.08
C ARG A 72 -1.09 20.38 5.66
N HIS A 73 0.02 19.69 5.51
CA HIS A 73 0.59 19.41 4.20
C HIS A 73 1.39 18.12 4.25
N GLY A 74 1.80 17.65 3.09
CA GLY A 74 2.75 16.57 2.97
C GLY A 74 2.84 16.03 1.56
N TYR A 75 3.08 14.73 1.47
CA TYR A 75 3.32 14.05 0.20
C TYR A 75 2.55 12.74 0.16
N TYR A 76 2.58 12.10 -1.01
CA TYR A 76 1.97 10.81 -1.22
C TYR A 76 3.04 9.73 -1.40
N LYS A 77 2.71 8.51 -0.98
CA LYS A 77 3.54 7.34 -1.17
C LYS A 77 2.75 6.27 -1.90
N LEU A 78 3.23 5.87 -3.07
CA LEU A 78 2.65 4.79 -3.86
C LEU A 78 3.56 3.57 -3.77
N PHE A 79 3.02 2.41 -3.39
CA PHE A 79 3.81 1.21 -3.19
C PHE A 79 3.06 -0.07 -3.55
N ALA A 80 3.81 -1.10 -3.92
CA ALA A 80 3.29 -2.42 -4.27
C ALA A 80 3.69 -3.45 -3.20
N VAL A 81 2.71 -4.25 -2.79
CA VAL A 81 2.87 -5.32 -1.80
C VAL A 81 2.63 -6.66 -2.48
N ARG A 82 3.68 -7.49 -2.53
CA ARG A 82 3.66 -8.87 -3.02
C ARG A 82 2.74 -9.73 -2.14
N GLN A 83 1.83 -10.43 -2.80
CA GLN A 83 0.90 -11.39 -2.21
C GLN A 83 1.49 -12.82 -2.28
N ALA A 84 0.90 -13.74 -1.51
CA ALA A 84 1.33 -15.14 -1.47
C ALA A 84 1.20 -15.87 -2.82
N ASP A 85 0.25 -15.46 -3.66
CA ASP A 85 0.03 -16.01 -5.00
C ASP A 85 1.00 -15.48 -6.07
N ARG A 86 2.00 -14.70 -5.64
CA ARG A 86 3.01 -14.02 -6.48
C ARG A 86 2.50 -12.79 -7.23
N THR A 87 1.27 -12.36 -7.03
CA THR A 87 0.74 -11.11 -7.59
C THR A 87 1.00 -9.96 -6.61
N ALA A 88 0.61 -8.74 -6.94
CA ALA A 88 0.78 -7.59 -6.05
C ALA A 88 -0.51 -6.79 -5.89
N LYS A 89 -0.67 -6.20 -4.72
CA LYS A 89 -1.66 -5.14 -4.46
C LYS A 89 -0.94 -3.80 -4.41
N ILE A 90 -1.59 -2.76 -4.92
CA ILE A 90 -1.01 -1.42 -4.97
C ILE A 90 -1.76 -0.52 -4.00
N TYR A 91 -1.01 0.21 -3.17
CA TYR A 91 -1.53 1.09 -2.15
C TYR A 91 -1.01 2.50 -2.34
N LEU A 92 -1.90 3.46 -2.13
CA LEU A 92 -1.60 4.88 -2.04
C LEU A 92 -1.73 5.32 -0.58
N GLN A 93 -0.69 5.96 -0.08
CA GLN A 93 -0.63 6.55 1.26
C GLN A 93 -0.56 8.06 1.17
N GLN A 94 -1.37 8.74 1.98
CA GLN A 94 -1.23 10.16 2.24
C GLN A 94 -0.41 10.31 3.53
N ILE A 95 0.74 10.99 3.42
CA ILE A 95 1.65 11.22 4.54
C ILE A 95 1.60 12.69 4.90
N GLU A 96 1.28 12.99 6.16
CA GLU A 96 1.39 14.33 6.73
C GLU A 96 2.84 14.59 7.14
N GLN A 97 3.34 15.72 6.67
CA GLN A 97 4.64 16.25 7.01
C GLN A 97 4.43 17.44 7.95
N SER A 98 5.03 17.35 9.14
CA SER A 98 5.02 18.42 10.13
C SER A 98 6.44 18.61 10.69
N ASP A 99 6.60 19.50 11.66
CA ASP A 99 7.87 19.64 12.40
C ASP A 99 8.18 18.40 13.27
N ALA A 100 7.19 17.52 13.48
CA ALA A 100 7.36 16.21 14.10
C ALA A 100 7.71 15.14 13.05
N GLU A 101 7.70 13.87 13.46
CA GLU A 101 7.93 12.77 12.51
C GLU A 101 6.79 12.67 11.48
N PRO A 102 7.07 12.26 10.22
CA PRO A 102 6.03 12.02 9.22
C PRO A 102 5.01 11.00 9.72
N SER A 103 3.72 11.28 9.50
CA SER A 103 2.64 10.41 9.97
C SER A 103 1.70 10.01 8.83
N ILE A 104 1.19 8.78 8.89
CA ILE A 104 0.25 8.28 7.88
C ILE A 104 -1.13 8.86 8.18
N THR A 105 -1.62 9.74 7.31
CA THR A 105 -2.98 10.28 7.38
C THR A 105 -3.99 9.26 6.86
N SER A 106 -3.66 8.58 5.75
CA SER A 106 -4.54 7.59 5.15
C SER A 106 -3.78 6.57 4.31
N THR A 107 -4.40 5.39 4.13
CA THR A 107 -3.92 4.34 3.23
C THR A 107 -5.12 3.80 2.47
N VAL A 108 -5.06 3.78 1.14
CA VAL A 108 -6.11 3.26 0.27
C VAL A 108 -5.54 2.23 -0.71
N GLU A 109 -6.28 1.14 -0.94
CA GLU A 109 -5.95 0.17 -1.99
C GLU A 109 -6.43 0.71 -3.34
N LEU A 110 -5.57 0.67 -4.35
CA LEU A 110 -5.95 0.94 -5.74
C LEU A 110 -6.52 -0.35 -6.32
N GLN A 111 -7.83 -0.50 -6.19
CA GLN A 111 -8.55 -1.73 -6.53
C GLN A 111 -8.51 -1.99 -8.04
N GLU A 112 -8.55 -0.93 -8.85
CA GLU A 112 -8.44 -0.99 -10.31
C GLU A 112 -7.16 -1.71 -10.76
N LEU A 113 -6.05 -1.50 -10.05
CA LEU A 113 -4.80 -2.22 -10.31
C LEU A 113 -4.79 -3.59 -9.63
N SER A 114 -5.30 -3.67 -8.40
CA SER A 114 -5.24 -4.89 -7.59
C SER A 114 -6.15 -6.01 -8.14
N ASP A 115 -7.27 -5.66 -8.77
CA ASP A 115 -8.19 -6.60 -9.44
C ASP A 115 -7.55 -7.28 -10.65
N LEU A 116 -6.56 -6.64 -11.28
CA LEU A 116 -5.78 -7.24 -12.37
C LEU A 116 -4.86 -8.37 -11.89
N LYS A 117 -4.67 -8.49 -10.58
CA LYS A 117 -3.68 -9.38 -9.95
C LYS A 117 -2.28 -9.25 -10.60
N PRO A 118 -1.71 -8.04 -10.63
CA PRO A 118 -0.55 -7.74 -11.46
C PRO A 118 0.76 -8.30 -10.89
N TYR A 119 1.70 -8.54 -11.78
CA TYR A 119 3.13 -8.55 -11.50
C TYR A 119 3.66 -7.13 -11.71
N VAL A 120 3.83 -6.36 -10.63
CA VAL A 120 4.42 -5.02 -10.71
C VAL A 120 5.92 -5.14 -10.99
N THR A 121 6.40 -4.41 -11.99
CA THR A 121 7.80 -4.41 -12.42
C THR A 121 8.51 -3.10 -12.12
N ASP A 122 7.78 -2.00 -11.94
CA ASP A 122 8.35 -0.70 -11.55
C ASP A 122 7.24 0.27 -11.10
N ILE A 123 7.60 1.28 -10.30
CA ILE A 123 6.75 2.44 -9.98
C ILE A 123 7.61 3.71 -10.10
N ARG A 124 7.25 4.61 -11.02
CA ARG A 124 8.00 5.83 -11.28
C ARG A 124 7.16 7.08 -11.02
N PRO A 125 7.69 8.09 -10.31
CA PRO A 125 7.06 9.40 -10.28
C PRO A 125 7.21 10.09 -11.64
N GLU A 126 6.40 11.11 -11.90
CA GLU A 126 6.55 11.96 -13.09
C GLU A 126 7.95 12.57 -13.21
N ASN A 127 8.48 13.02 -12.07
CA ASN A 127 9.80 13.61 -11.98
C ASN A 127 10.55 13.11 -10.75
N SER A 128 11.88 13.16 -10.83
CA SER A 128 12.77 12.79 -9.72
C SER A 128 13.26 14.03 -8.97
N SER A 129 12.60 15.18 -9.09
CA SER A 129 13.03 16.41 -8.39
C SER A 129 12.75 16.34 -6.89
N GLY A 130 11.91 15.38 -6.46
CA GLY A 130 11.62 15.11 -5.05
C GLY A 130 10.71 16.15 -4.37
N MET A 131 10.30 17.21 -5.08
CA MET A 131 9.42 18.24 -4.55
C MET A 131 8.53 18.81 -5.66
N LEU A 132 7.23 18.55 -5.56
CA LEU A 132 6.20 19.27 -6.33
C LEU A 132 5.79 20.52 -5.53
N LYS A 133 5.61 21.64 -6.22
CA LYS A 133 5.17 22.91 -5.62
C LYS A 133 3.66 23.11 -5.68
N GLU A 134 2.99 22.30 -6.49
CA GLU A 134 1.56 22.38 -6.74
C GLU A 134 0.90 21.10 -6.21
N PRO A 135 -0.29 21.20 -5.60
CA PRO A 135 -1.03 20.04 -5.13
C PRO A 135 -1.30 19.03 -6.25
N GLY A 136 -1.20 17.75 -5.91
CA GLY A 136 -1.49 16.64 -6.79
C GLY A 136 -0.39 15.58 -6.80
N LEU A 137 -0.61 14.55 -7.61
CA LEU A 137 0.34 13.46 -7.85
C LEU A 137 0.20 12.97 -9.27
N PHE A 138 1.32 12.64 -9.90
CA PHE A 138 1.36 11.80 -11.09
C PHE A 138 2.44 10.73 -10.93
N ALA A 139 2.05 9.48 -11.09
CA ALA A 139 2.96 8.34 -11.08
C ALA A 139 2.56 7.30 -12.13
N MET A 140 3.57 6.62 -12.68
CA MET A 140 3.42 5.50 -13.59
C MET A 140 3.68 4.19 -12.85
N VAL A 141 2.78 3.23 -12.98
CA VAL A 141 2.92 1.86 -12.51
C VAL A 141 3.14 0.98 -13.72
N TYR A 142 4.28 0.30 -13.76
CA TYR A 142 4.59 -0.67 -14.79
C TYR A 142 4.24 -2.05 -14.26
N LEU A 143 3.37 -2.76 -14.97
CA LEU A 143 2.83 -4.04 -14.52
C LEU A 143 2.57 -5.01 -15.66
N LYS A 144 2.48 -6.29 -15.31
CA LYS A 144 2.08 -7.37 -16.22
C LYS A 144 0.91 -8.16 -15.63
N THR A 145 -0.01 -8.62 -16.45
CA THR A 145 -1.06 -9.58 -16.05
C THR A 145 -0.69 -11.03 -16.39
N ASP A 146 0.22 -11.21 -17.35
CA ASP A 146 0.88 -12.48 -17.67
C ASP A 146 2.40 -12.33 -17.41
N PRO A 147 3.04 -13.20 -16.61
CA PRO A 147 4.48 -13.17 -16.34
C PRO A 147 5.35 -13.10 -17.60
N ASP A 148 4.90 -13.72 -18.70
CA ASP A 148 5.67 -13.88 -19.93
C ASP A 148 5.40 -12.74 -20.94
N ALA A 149 4.45 -11.85 -20.66
CA ALA A 149 4.13 -10.69 -21.50
C ALA A 149 5.04 -9.49 -21.26
N GLU A 150 4.97 -8.49 -22.15
CA GLU A 150 5.59 -7.18 -21.95
C GLU A 150 4.84 -6.37 -20.87
N SER A 151 5.55 -5.45 -20.23
CA SER A 151 4.94 -4.58 -19.21
C SER A 151 4.02 -3.53 -19.85
N GLU A 152 2.84 -3.37 -19.26
CA GLU A 152 1.92 -2.29 -19.52
C GLU A 152 2.14 -1.13 -18.55
N THR A 153 1.86 0.09 -19.00
CA THR A 153 1.95 1.29 -18.16
C THR A 153 0.55 1.75 -17.75
N TRP A 154 0.38 1.96 -16.45
CA TRP A 154 -0.81 2.56 -15.85
C TRP A 154 -0.42 3.88 -15.17
N THR A 155 -1.31 4.85 -15.20
CA THR A 155 -1.15 6.13 -14.51
C THR A 155 -2.00 6.15 -13.25
N VAL A 156 -1.44 6.72 -12.19
CA VAL A 156 -2.13 7.10 -10.97
C VAL A 156 -1.99 8.60 -10.87
N VAL A 157 -3.14 9.29 -10.87
CA VAL A 157 -3.21 10.75 -10.81
C VAL A 157 -4.05 11.15 -9.61
N ILE A 158 -3.58 12.14 -8.87
CA ILE A 158 -4.37 12.84 -7.86
C ILE A 158 -4.43 14.30 -8.31
N ASP A 159 -5.63 14.84 -8.44
CA ASP A 159 -5.82 16.25 -8.78
C ASP A 159 -5.67 17.17 -7.56
N GLU A 160 -5.89 18.47 -7.78
CA GLU A 160 -5.79 19.50 -6.74
C GLU A 160 -6.85 19.35 -5.63
N PHE A 161 -7.93 18.59 -5.86
CA PHE A 161 -9.01 18.34 -4.92
C PHE A 161 -8.86 17.01 -4.17
N GLY A 162 -7.81 16.23 -4.49
CA GLY A 162 -7.58 14.92 -3.89
C GLY A 162 -8.34 13.78 -4.55
N GLU A 163 -8.94 13.98 -5.74
CA GLU A 163 -9.60 12.91 -6.47
C GLU A 163 -8.57 11.99 -7.13
N VAL A 164 -8.68 10.69 -6.85
CA VAL A 164 -7.75 9.68 -7.38
C VAL A 164 -8.32 9.09 -8.67
N THR A 165 -7.59 9.25 -9.76
CA THR A 165 -7.87 8.62 -11.06
C THR A 165 -6.79 7.60 -11.38
N VAL A 166 -7.21 6.39 -11.78
CA VAL A 166 -6.32 5.31 -12.21
C VAL A 166 -6.72 4.88 -13.62
N GLY A 167 -5.77 4.82 -14.54
CA GLY A 167 -6.05 4.48 -15.93
C GLY A 167 -4.87 3.87 -16.65
N LYS A 168 -5.13 3.13 -17.73
CA LYS A 168 -4.08 2.65 -18.62
C LYS A 168 -3.52 3.83 -19.41
N ALA A 169 -2.19 3.96 -19.50
CA ALA A 169 -1.58 5.02 -20.29
C ALA A 169 -1.91 4.82 -21.78
N SER A 170 -2.52 5.82 -22.42
CA SER A 170 -2.69 5.86 -23.86
C SER A 170 -1.41 6.40 -24.50
N ASN A 171 -0.75 5.58 -25.33
CA ASN A 171 0.24 6.06 -26.29
C ASN A 171 -0.46 6.70 -27.49
#